data_AF-A0A258DMG7-F1
#
_entry.id   AF-A0A258DMG7-F1
#
_cell.length_a   1.000
_cell.length_b   1.000
_cell.length_c   1.000
_cell.angle_alpha   90.00
_cell.angle_beta   90.00
_cell.angle_gamma   90.00
#
_symmetry.space_group_name_H-M   'P 1'
#
loop_
_entity.id
_entity.type
_entity.pdbx_description
1 polymer ?
#
loop_
_entity_poly.entity_id
_entity_poly.type
_entity_poly.pdbx_seq_one_letter_code
_entity_poly.pdbx_strand_id
1 'polypeptide(L)' 'VSVYDDGRRVYVEFPRGIVQGEMPPIFVIGPEGEAQLVNSRIHQHILIVDRLFGAAELRLGSGDKQQVVRIVRTDGRPAS' A
#
# COMPACT_ATOMS: atom_id res chain seq x y z
N VAL A 1 -1.98 6.31 10.06
CA VAL A 1 -2.21 5.37 8.93
C VAL A 1 -2.66 4.07 9.54
N SER A 2 -3.72 3.48 9.01
CA SER A 2 -4.22 2.16 9.41
C SER A 2 -4.27 1.27 8.17
N VAL A 3 -3.97 -0.02 8.34
CA VAL A 3 -4.01 -0.99 7.24
C VAL A 3 -4.84 -2.19 7.69
N TYR A 4 -5.80 -2.59 6.87
CA TYR A 4 -6.70 -3.71 7.13
C TYR A 4 -7.11 -4.38 5.81
N ASP A 5 -7.66 -5.59 5.87
CA ASP A 5 -8.16 -6.31 4.71
C ASP A 5 -9.52 -6.97 5.00
N ASP A 6 -10.28 -7.24 3.94
CA ASP A 6 -11.58 -7.95 3.99
C ASP A 6 -11.46 -9.41 3.52
N GLY A 7 -10.24 -9.93 3.42
CA GLY A 7 -9.94 -11.25 2.82
C GLY A 7 -9.86 -11.25 1.28
N ARG A 8 -10.13 -10.14 0.59
CA ARG A 8 -9.98 -10.02 -0.88
C ARG A 8 -9.16 -8.81 -1.28
N ARG A 9 -9.36 -7.69 -0.60
CA ARG A 9 -8.73 -6.39 -0.85
C ARG A 9 -8.04 -5.89 0.40
N VAL A 10 -6.98 -5.12 0.20
CA VAL A 10 -6.32 -4.39 1.29
C VAL A 10 -6.71 -2.92 1.21
N TYR A 11 -6.98 -2.35 2.37
CA TYR A 11 -7.35 -0.96 2.57
C TYR A 11 -6.24 -0.29 3.36
N VAL A 12 -5.65 0.75 2.76
CA VAL A 12 -4.69 1.62 3.42
C VAL A 12 -5.38 2.95 3.68
N GLU A 13 -5.68 3.20 4.94
CA GLU A 13 -6.37 4.40 5.39
C GLU A 13 -5.36 5.45 5.89
N PHE A 14 -5.36 6.59 5.22
CA PHE A 14 -4.49 7.72 5.55
C PHE A 14 -5.20 8.77 6.41
N PRO A 15 -4.47 9.62 7.14
CA PRO A 15 -5.07 10.78 7.77
C PRO A 15 -5.76 11.68 6.73
N ARG A 16 -6.88 12.32 7.07
CA ARG A 16 -7.64 13.19 6.15
C ARG A 16 -6.81 14.31 5.51
N GLY A 17 -5.71 14.72 6.13
CA GLY A 17 -4.77 15.71 5.58
C GLY A 17 -3.91 15.22 4.40
N ILE A 18 -3.83 13.90 4.14
CA ILE A 18 -3.08 13.35 2.99
C ILE A 18 -3.64 13.86 1.66
N VAL A 19 -4.96 14.11 1.61
CA VAL A 19 -5.70 14.44 0.37
C VAL A 19 -5.33 15.81 -0.17
N GLN A 20 -4.62 16.63 0.62
CA GLN A 20 -4.05 17.89 0.15
C GLN A 20 -2.77 17.68 -0.69
N GLY A 21 -2.22 16.46 -0.71
CA GLY A 21 -1.17 15.99 -1.63
C GLY A 21 -1.65 14.85 -2.55
N GLU A 22 -0.82 14.47 -3.52
CA GLU A 22 -1.08 13.30 -4.37
C GLU A 22 -1.00 12.00 -3.57
N MET A 23 -1.87 11.03 -3.87
CA MET A 23 -1.82 9.71 -3.22
C MET A 23 -0.55 8.97 -3.67
N PRO A 24 0.27 8.44 -2.75
CA PRO A 24 1.49 7.74 -3.12
C PRO A 24 1.19 6.46 -3.92
N PRO A 25 2.03 6.11 -4.91
CA PRO A 25 1.95 4.81 -5.55
C PRO A 25 2.27 3.70 -4.55
N ILE A 26 1.57 2.58 -4.71
CA ILE A 26 1.76 1.35 -3.93
C ILE A 26 2.32 0.24 -4.83
N PHE A 27 3.33 -0.45 -4.30
CA PHE A 27 3.95 -1.61 -4.92
C PHE A 27 3.81 -2.81 -3.99
N VAL A 28 3.35 -3.94 -4.49
CA VAL A 28 3.37 -5.20 -3.73
C VAL A 28 4.73 -5.85 -3.90
N ILE A 29 5.31 -6.35 -2.81
CA ILE A 29 6.56 -7.09 -2.86
C ILE A 29 6.22 -8.56 -3.15
N GLY A 30 6.68 -9.03 -4.31
CA GLY A 30 6.52 -10.41 -4.74
C GLY A 30 7.38 -11.39 -3.94
N PRO A 31 7.21 -12.70 -4.17
CA PRO A 31 7.96 -13.74 -3.47
C PRO A 31 9.48 -13.64 -3.65
N GLU A 32 9.95 -13.08 -4.77
CA GLU A 32 11.38 -12.92 -5.07
C GLU A 32 11.92 -11.56 -4.60
N GLY A 33 11.10 -10.76 -3.90
CA GLY A 33 11.48 -9.45 -3.37
C GLY A 33 11.31 -8.29 -4.36
N GLU A 34 10.73 -8.54 -5.52
CA GLU A 34 10.49 -7.56 -6.57
C GLU A 34 9.27 -6.67 -6.28
N ALA A 35 9.41 -5.37 -6.55
CA ALA A 35 8.32 -4.41 -6.38
C ALA A 35 7.39 -4.41 -7.61
N GLN A 36 6.19 -4.93 -7.46
CA GLN A 36 5.19 -5.05 -8.52
C GLN A 36 4.17 -3.91 -8.40
N LEU A 37 3.98 -3.15 -9.49
CA LEU A 37 2.88 -2.17 -9.55
C LEU A 37 1.55 -2.91 -9.58
N VAL A 38 0.63 -2.53 -8.71
CA VAL A 38 -0.69 -3.17 -8.60
C VAL A 38 -1.80 -2.21 -8.98
N ASN A 39 -2.87 -2.79 -9.53
CA ASN A 39 -4.11 -2.05 -9.68
C ASN A 39 -4.62 -1.65 -8.30
N SER A 40 -4.77 -0.34 -8.13
CA SER A 40 -5.30 0.26 -6.92
C SER A 40 -6.36 1.30 -7.27
N ARG A 41 -7.26 1.54 -6.32
CA ARG A 41 -8.33 2.52 -6.43
C ARG A 41 -8.24 3.46 -5.24
N ILE A 42 -8.59 4.72 -5.47
CA ILE A 42 -8.60 5.73 -4.42
C ILE A 42 -10.05 6.09 -4.13
N HIS A 43 -10.43 6.04 -2.85
CA HIS A 43 -11.72 6.51 -2.38
C HIS A 43 -11.51 7.40 -1.15
N GLN A 44 -11.70 8.72 -1.31
CA GLN A 44 -11.39 9.70 -0.27
C GLN A 44 -9.92 9.61 0.17
N HIS A 45 -9.65 9.34 1.45
CA HIS A 45 -8.31 9.13 2.02
C HIS A 45 -7.91 7.65 2.11
N ILE A 46 -8.61 6.77 1.39
CA ILE A 46 -8.41 5.32 1.42
C ILE A 46 -7.86 4.85 0.07
N LEU A 47 -6.72 4.18 0.10
CA LEU A 47 -6.15 3.46 -1.03
C LEU A 47 -6.54 1.99 -0.94
N ILE A 48 -7.18 1.48 -1.98
CA ILE A 48 -7.75 0.14 -2.06
C ILE A 48 -6.92 -0.66 -3.06
N VAL A 49 -6.28 -1.73 -2.58
CA VAL A 49 -5.53 -2.67 -3.41
C VAL A 49 -6.42 -3.86 -3.72
N ASP A 50 -6.60 -4.18 -5.00
CA ASP A 50 -7.53 -5.22 -5.47
C ASP A 50 -7.02 -6.67 -5.23
N ARG A 51 -5.99 -6.85 -4.38
CA ARG A 51 -5.45 -8.17 -3.95
C ARG A 51 -4.86 -8.11 -2.54
N LEU A 52 -4.75 -9.28 -1.91
CA LEU A 52 -3.95 -9.47 -0.70
C LEU A 52 -2.44 -9.47 -1.01
N PHE A 53 -1.64 -9.10 -0.01
CA PHE A 53 -0.18 -9.14 -0.08
C PHE A 53 0.43 -9.40 1.31
N GLY A 54 1.66 -9.92 1.32
CA GLY A 54 2.43 -10.18 2.54
C GLY A 54 3.30 -8.98 2.91
N ALA A 55 3.82 -8.29 1.88
CA ALA A 55 4.50 -7.02 2.02
C ALA A 55 4.16 -6.08 0.85
N ALA A 56 4.17 -4.78 1.12
CA ALA A 56 4.02 -3.73 0.13
C ALA A 56 4.87 -2.51 0.50
N GLU A 57 5.15 -1.66 -0.49
CA GLU A 57 5.84 -0.39 -0.33
C GLU A 57 4.96 0.76 -0.83
N LEU A 58 4.82 1.78 0.00
CA LEU A 58 4.34 3.09 -0.40
C LEU A 58 5.53 4.01 -0.64
N ARG A 59 5.54 4.72 -1.76
CA ARG A 59 6.60 5.69 -2.08
C ARG A 59 6.02 7.09 -2.00
N LEU A 60 6.44 7.86 -1.01
CA LEU A 60 5.96 9.21 -0.71
C LEU A 60 6.94 10.25 -1.25
N GLY A 61 6.44 11.25 -1.98
CA GLY A 61 7.27 12.30 -2.57
C GLY A 61 7.94 11.89 -3.90
N SER A 62 8.78 12.78 -4.41
CA SER A 62 9.40 12.67 -5.75
C SER A 62 10.89 13.02 -5.71
N GLY A 63 11.68 12.43 -6.61
CA GLY A 63 13.12 12.71 -6.74
C GLY A 63 13.92 12.31 -5.49
N ASP A 64 14.88 13.15 -5.10
CA ASP A 64 15.82 12.88 -4.00
C ASP A 64 15.17 12.83 -2.60
N LYS A 65 13.88 13.20 -2.48
CA LYS A 65 13.14 13.21 -1.22
C LYS A 65 12.12 12.07 -1.10
N GLN A 66 12.22 11.06 -1.96
CA GLN A 66 11.31 9.92 -1.93
C GLN A 66 11.50 9.12 -0.63
N GLN A 67 10.44 9.02 0.18
CA GLN A 67 10.41 8.18 1.37
C GLN A 67 9.70 6.86 1.05
N VAL A 68 10.30 5.74 1.43
CA VAL A 68 9.70 4.41 1.24
C VAL A 68 9.15 3.94 2.58
N VAL A 69 7.83 3.68 2.62
CA VAL A 69 7.15 3.10 3.77
C VAL A 69 6.79 1.66 3.45
N ARG A 70 7.35 0.71 4.19
CA ARG A 70 7.10 -0.71 4.02
C ARG A 70 5.96 -1.17 4.93
N ILE A 71 4.94 -1.77 4.34
CA ILE A 71 3.82 -2.41 5.00
C ILE A 71 4.10 -3.91 5.01
N VAL A 72 4.08 -4.54 6.18
CA VAL A 72 4.28 -5.99 6.33
C VAL A 72 3.12 -6.55 7.14
N ARG A 73 2.53 -7.62 6.65
CA ARG A 73 1.48 -8.36 7.35
C ARG A 73 2.10 -9.13 8.52
N THR A 74 1.54 -8.98 9.71
CA THR A 74 2.07 -9.55 10.96
C THR A 74 1.28 -10.76 11.48
N ASP A 75 0.17 -11.11 10.85
CA ASP A 75 -0.74 -12.18 11.29
C ASP A 75 -0.35 -13.60 10.83
N GLY A 76 0.82 -13.75 10.18
CA GLY A 76 1.39 -15.03 9.81
C GLY A 76 0.73 -15.76 8.63
N ARG A 77 -0.26 -15.16 7.95
CA ARG A 77 -0.87 -15.78 6.75
C ARG A 77 -0.03 -15.48 5.51
N PRO A 78 0.47 -16.50 4.79
CA PRO A 78 1.18 -16.27 3.54
C PRO A 78 0.25 -15.57 2.55
N ALA A 79 0.79 -14.63 1.78
CA ALA A 79 0.08 -14.09 0.64
C ALA A 79 -0.04 -15.19 -0.41
N SER A 80 -1.27 -15.60 -0.72
CA SER A 80 -1.55 -16.52 -1.83
C SER A 80 -1.24 -15.90 -3.18
#